data_AF-A0A2T2PTK6-F1
#
_entry.id   AF-A0A2T2PTK6-F1
#
_cell.length_a   1.000
_cell.length_b   1.000
_cell.length_c   1.000
_cell.angle_alpha   90.00
_cell.angle_beta   90.00
_cell.angle_gamma   90.00
#
_symmetry.space_group_name_H-M   'P 1'
#
loop_
_entity.id
_entity.type
_entity.pdbx_description
1 polymer ?
#
loop_
_entity_poly.entity_id
_entity_poly.type
_entity_poly.pdbx_seq_one_letter_code
_entity_poly.pdbx_strand_id
1 'polypeptide(L)'
;MAFHIFRRQAVYYWRRRTPRPLASVLGRPHLSMSLKTTNRAAACRVATQVNLFLDDVAMLADGADPLSRSQIETMLHAVVEKQLAKLDRVAFAAKNAPGFDVDQARRTTSGPCGHTRC
;
A
#
# COMPACT_ATOMS: atom_id res chain seq x y z
N MET A 1 0.27 12.92 6.25
CA MET A 1 -0.05 12.03 5.10
C MET A 1 -1.43 11.43 5.30
N ALA A 2 -2.40 11.75 4.43
CA ALA A 2 -3.70 11.11 4.43
C ALA A 2 -3.61 9.80 3.62
N PHE A 3 -3.60 8.66 4.30
CA PHE A 3 -3.68 7.37 3.62
C PHE A 3 -5.13 7.15 3.20
N HIS A 4 -5.39 7.13 1.90
CA HIS A 4 -6.71 6.84 1.34
C HIS A 4 -7.07 5.35 1.44
N ILE A 5 -6.85 4.76 2.61
CA ILE A 5 -7.09 3.36 2.89
C ILE A 5 -8.28 3.20 3.82
N PHE A 6 -9.08 2.19 3.57
CA PHE A 6 -10.18 1.77 4.43
C PHE A 6 -10.16 0.26 4.56
N ARG A 7 -10.64 -0.24 5.70
CA ARG A 7 -10.72 -1.67 5.95
C ARG A 7 -12.12 -2.16 5.58
N ARG A 8 -12.19 -3.22 4.77
CA ARG A 8 -13.45 -3.95 4.53
C ARG A 8 -13.22 -5.39 4.95
N GLN A 9 -13.94 -5.81 5.99
CA GLN A 9 -13.72 -7.09 6.68
C GLN A 9 -12.28 -7.22 7.18
N ALA A 10 -11.50 -8.18 6.65
CA ALA A 10 -10.11 -8.41 7.02
C ALA A 10 -9.11 -7.64 6.15
N VAL A 11 -9.50 -7.18 4.96
CA VAL A 11 -8.57 -6.68 3.94
C VAL A 11 -8.64 -5.15 3.83
N TYR A 12 -7.48 -4.52 3.67
CA TYR A 12 -7.40 -3.09 3.37
C TYR A 12 -7.61 -2.82 1.88
N TYR A 13 -8.36 -1.77 1.60
CA TYR A 13 -8.63 -1.25 0.26
C TYR A 13 -8.10 0.17 0.18
N TRP A 14 -7.64 0.55 -1.01
CA TRP A 14 -7.25 1.91 -1.35
C TRP A 14 -8.29 2.53 -2.26
N ARG A 15 -8.63 3.81 -2.04
CA ARG A 15 -9.53 4.56 -2.94
C ARG A 15 -9.07 6.00 -3.12
N ARG A 16 -8.74 6.40 -4.34
CA ARG A 16 -8.36 7.78 -4.66
C ARG A 16 -9.23 8.33 -5.80
N ARG A 17 -9.35 9.65 -5.86
CA ARG A 17 -9.91 10.33 -7.04
C ARG A 17 -8.97 10.12 -8.23
N THR A 18 -9.55 9.91 -9.40
CA THR A 18 -8.79 9.78 -10.64
C THR A 18 -8.18 11.14 -11.00
N PRO A 19 -6.86 11.23 -11.24
CA PRO A 19 -6.24 12.44 -11.78
C PRO A 19 -6.92 12.88 -13.07
N ARG A 20 -7.00 14.20 -13.33
CA ARG A 20 -7.69 14.74 -14.51
C ARG A 20 -7.22 14.13 -15.84
N PRO A 21 -5.90 13.95 -16.10
CA PRO A 21 -5.41 13.31 -17.33
C PRO A 21 -5.93 11.89 -17.53
N LEU A 22 -6.13 11.17 -16.43
CA LEU A 22 -6.59 9.77 -16.44
C LEU A 22 -8.12 9.65 -16.40
N ALA A 23 -8.84 10.74 -16.13
CA ALA A 23 -10.29 10.69 -16.01
C ALA A 23 -10.97 10.36 -17.36
N SER A 24 -10.43 10.88 -18.46
CA SER A 24 -10.88 10.57 -19.82
C SER A 24 -10.59 9.11 -20.20
N VAL A 25 -9.40 8.61 -19.86
CA VAL A 25 -8.96 7.24 -20.20
C VAL A 25 -9.69 6.18 -19.37
N LEU A 26 -9.84 6.41 -18.06
CA LEU A 26 -10.41 5.42 -17.14
C LEU A 26 -11.95 5.51 -17.06
N GLY A 27 -12.53 6.64 -17.49
CA GLY A 27 -13.99 6.84 -17.54
C GLY A 27 -14.68 6.80 -16.17
N ARG A 28 -13.92 6.96 -15.07
CA ARG A 28 -14.43 6.85 -13.69
C ARG A 28 -13.81 7.92 -12.80
N PRO A 29 -14.60 8.55 -11.90
CA PRO A 29 -14.11 9.63 -11.04
C PRO A 29 -13.26 9.15 -9.86
N HIS A 30 -13.38 7.87 -9.49
CA HIS A 30 -12.64 7.27 -8.38
C HIS A 30 -12.10 5.90 -8.78
N LEU A 31 -10.87 5.62 -8.38
CA LEU A 31 -10.25 4.31 -8.46
C LEU A 31 -10.30 3.67 -7.08
N SER A 32 -10.65 2.39 -7.04
CA SER A 32 -10.63 1.58 -5.82
C SER A 32 -9.98 0.24 -6.09
N MET A 33 -9.07 -0.19 -5.22
CA MET A 33 -8.42 -1.49 -5.33
C MET A 33 -8.20 -2.15 -3.98
N SER A 34 -8.18 -3.47 -3.96
CA SER A 34 -7.76 -4.25 -2.81
C SER A 34 -6.24 -4.21 -2.67
N LEU A 35 -5.75 -3.97 -1.46
CA LEU A 35 -4.32 -4.04 -1.13
C LEU A 35 -3.90 -5.46 -0.72
N LYS A 36 -4.83 -6.43 -0.76
CA LYS A 36 -4.63 -7.86 -0.45
C LYS A 36 -3.88 -8.14 0.87
N THR A 37 -3.95 -7.21 1.83
CA THR A 37 -3.25 -7.34 3.13
C THR A 37 -4.18 -7.00 4.29
N THR A 38 -3.97 -7.70 5.40
CA THR A 38 -4.64 -7.48 6.71
C THR A 38 -3.79 -6.59 7.63
N ASN A 39 -2.52 -6.35 7.28
CA ASN A 39 -1.59 -5.56 8.07
C ASN A 39 -1.68 -4.08 7.67
N ARG A 40 -2.02 -3.22 8.64
CA ARG A 40 -2.17 -1.77 8.41
C ARG A 40 -0.88 -1.11 7.92
N ALA A 41 0.28 -1.46 8.49
CA ALA A 41 1.55 -0.88 8.11
C ALA A 41 1.93 -1.27 6.68
N ALA A 42 1.70 -2.53 6.31
CA ALA A 42 1.86 -2.99 4.92
C ALA A 42 0.89 -2.24 3.99
N ALA A 43 -0.39 -2.12 4.38
CA ALA A 43 -1.40 -1.40 3.61
C ALA A 43 -1.00 0.06 3.35
N CYS A 44 -0.49 0.77 4.37
CA CYS A 44 0.02 2.13 4.19
C CYS A 44 1.17 2.19 3.18
N ARG A 45 2.12 1.26 3.25
CA ARG A 45 3.28 1.20 2.32
C ARG A 45 2.84 0.92 0.89
N VAL A 46 1.96 -0.05 0.68
CA VAL A 46 1.41 -0.37 -0.65
C VAL A 46 0.63 0.82 -1.19
N ALA A 47 -0.22 1.44 -0.38
CA ALA A 47 -0.99 2.64 -0.78
C ALA A 47 -0.10 3.81 -1.20
N THR A 48 1.01 4.06 -0.50
CA THR A 48 1.99 5.07 -0.92
C THR A 48 2.56 4.75 -2.30
N GLN A 49 2.95 3.50 -2.56
CA GLN A 49 3.50 3.14 -3.86
C GLN A 49 2.47 3.26 -4.98
N VAL A 50 1.24 2.84 -4.73
CA VAL A 50 0.13 2.97 -5.69
C VAL A 50 -0.14 4.45 -5.99
N ASN A 51 -0.09 5.33 -4.99
CA ASN A 51 -0.24 6.77 -5.20
C ASN A 51 0.86 7.32 -6.11
N LEU A 52 2.13 7.02 -5.81
CA LEU A 52 3.28 7.47 -6.60
C LEU A 52 3.16 7.01 -8.05
N PHE A 53 2.88 5.72 -8.26
CA PHE A 53 2.72 5.17 -9.60
C PHE A 53 1.54 5.80 -10.35
N LEU A 54 0.42 6.07 -9.68
CA LEU A 54 -0.71 6.75 -10.31
C LEU A 54 -0.35 8.19 -10.73
N ASP A 55 0.44 8.90 -9.92
CA ASP A 55 0.92 10.23 -10.25
C ASP A 55 1.88 10.20 -11.45
N ASP A 56 2.80 9.23 -11.49
CA ASP A 56 3.71 9.03 -12.64
C ASP A 56 2.92 8.75 -13.94
N VAL A 57 1.92 7.85 -13.87
CA VAL A 57 1.06 7.54 -15.02
C VAL A 57 0.24 8.75 -15.45
N ALA A 58 -0.23 9.58 -14.51
CA ALA A 58 -0.94 10.81 -14.84
C ALA A 58 -0.04 11.82 -15.56
N MET A 59 1.24 11.94 -15.15
CA MET A 59 2.22 12.77 -15.87
C MET A 59 2.50 12.26 -17.28
N LEU A 60 2.53 10.93 -17.48
CA LEU A 60 2.75 10.32 -18.79
C LEU A 60 1.53 10.43 -19.71
N ALA A 61 0.32 10.43 -19.16
CA ALA A 61 -0.92 10.50 -19.93
C ALA A 61 -1.15 11.85 -20.63
N ASP A 62 -0.48 12.92 -20.19
CA ASP A 62 -0.44 14.21 -20.90
C ASP A 62 0.55 14.20 -22.10
N GLY A 63 1.26 13.09 -22.33
CA GLY A 63 2.23 12.90 -23.42
C GLY A 63 1.65 12.32 -24.72
N ALA A 64 2.52 12.07 -25.70
CA ALA A 64 2.14 11.71 -27.07
C ALA A 64 1.58 10.29 -27.26
N ASP A 65 1.87 9.35 -26.34
CA ASP A 65 1.40 7.97 -26.38
C ASP A 65 0.55 7.64 -25.13
N PRO A 66 -0.78 7.85 -25.20
CA PRO A 66 -1.65 7.59 -24.06
C PRO A 66 -1.77 6.08 -23.79
N LEU A 67 -1.45 5.67 -22.57
CA LEU A 67 -1.68 4.30 -22.12
C LEU A 67 -3.18 3.95 -22.18
N SER A 68 -3.48 2.76 -22.67
CA SER A 68 -4.84 2.24 -22.63
C SER A 68 -5.28 1.94 -21.19
N ARG A 69 -6.59 1.97 -20.95
CA ARG A 69 -7.18 1.66 -19.64
C ARG A 69 -6.71 0.31 -19.07
N SER A 70 -6.70 -0.74 -19.90
CA SER A 70 -6.30 -2.08 -19.46
C SER A 70 -4.82 -2.14 -19.08
N GLN A 71 -3.95 -1.39 -19.77
CA GLN A 71 -2.54 -1.28 -19.40
C GLN A 71 -2.39 -0.60 -18.04
N ILE A 72 -3.09 0.52 -17.81
CA ILE A 72 -3.04 1.22 -16.52
C ILE A 72 -3.53 0.32 -15.38
N GLU A 73 -4.66 -0.35 -15.56
CA GLU A 73 -5.21 -1.29 -14.57
C GLU A 73 -4.20 -2.44 -14.29
N THR A 74 -3.62 -3.03 -15.34
CA THR A 74 -2.62 -4.11 -15.21
C THR A 74 -1.37 -3.65 -14.45
N MET A 75 -0.85 -2.46 -14.76
CA MET A 75 0.32 -1.93 -14.09
C MET A 75 0.03 -1.60 -12.62
N LEU A 76 -1.14 -1.05 -12.30
CA LEU A 76 -1.57 -0.81 -10.91
C LEU A 76 -1.62 -2.12 -10.11
N HIS A 77 -2.18 -3.18 -10.69
CA HIS A 77 -2.18 -4.52 -10.07
C HIS A 77 -0.76 -5.07 -9.85
N ALA A 78 0.11 -4.94 -10.85
CA ALA A 78 1.50 -5.37 -10.76
C ALA A 78 2.29 -4.62 -9.66
N VAL A 79 2.02 -3.32 -9.47
CA VAL A 79 2.63 -2.53 -8.38
C VAL A 79 2.22 -3.05 -7.01
N VAL A 80 0.93 -3.36 -6.80
CA VAL A 80 0.44 -3.95 -5.55
C VAL A 80 1.15 -5.27 -5.26
N GLU A 81 1.20 -6.17 -6.25
CA GLU A 81 1.80 -7.49 -6.10
C GLU A 81 3.31 -7.42 -5.83
N LYS A 82 4.02 -6.56 -6.57
CA LYS A 82 5.45 -6.31 -6.35
C LYS A 82 5.74 -5.80 -4.94
N GLN A 83 4.92 -4.88 -4.42
CA GLN A 83 5.14 -4.35 -3.07
C GLN A 83 4.81 -5.36 -1.98
N LEU A 84 3.76 -6.17 -2.15
CA LEU A 84 3.46 -7.25 -1.21
C LEU A 84 4.59 -8.27 -1.16
N ALA A 85 5.05 -8.75 -2.32
CA ALA A 85 6.18 -9.67 -2.39
C ALA A 85 7.46 -9.11 -1.74
N LYS A 86 7.72 -7.80 -1.91
CA LYS A 86 8.84 -7.12 -1.24
C LYS A 86 8.67 -7.13 0.28
N LEU A 87 7.48 -6.80 0.77
CA LEU A 87 7.21 -6.78 2.21
C LEU A 87 7.29 -8.17 2.84
N ASP A 88 6.83 -9.21 2.13
CA ASP A 88 6.96 -10.60 2.58
C ASP A 88 8.41 -11.05 2.66
N ARG A 89 9.25 -10.69 1.67
CA ARG A 89 10.69 -10.96 1.72
C ARG A 89 11.37 -10.28 2.89
N VAL A 90 11.04 -9.04 3.18
CA VAL A 90 11.57 -8.30 4.35
C VAL A 90 11.12 -8.95 5.66
N ALA A 91 9.85 -9.33 5.76
CA ALA A 91 9.33 -10.02 6.94
C ALA A 91 9.99 -11.38 7.14
N PHE A 92 10.22 -12.14 6.06
CA PHE A 92 10.93 -13.40 6.10
C PHE A 92 12.40 -13.20 6.53
N ALA A 93 13.10 -12.23 5.95
CA ALA A 93 14.47 -11.92 6.35
C ALA A 93 14.58 -11.53 7.84
N ALA A 94 13.64 -10.71 8.34
CA ALA A 94 13.61 -10.32 9.76
C ALA A 94 13.41 -11.53 10.69
N LYS A 95 12.56 -12.49 10.30
CA LYS A 95 12.33 -13.74 11.08
C LYS A 95 13.55 -14.66 11.10
N ASN A 96 14.37 -14.64 10.04
CA ASN A 96 15.54 -15.51 9.88
C ASN A 96 16.85 -14.80 10.23
N ALA A 97 16.80 -13.57 10.76
CA ALA A 97 18.00 -12.83 11.13
C ALA A 97 18.67 -13.53 12.34
N PRO A 98 19.97 -13.85 12.27
CA PRO A 98 20.69 -14.42 13.40
C PRO A 98 20.69 -13.41 14.56
N GLY A 99 20.06 -13.78 15.68
CA GLY A 99 19.85 -12.91 16.84
C GLY A 99 18.41 -12.41 17.05
N PHE A 100 17.42 -12.87 16.28
CA PHE A 100 16.01 -12.58 16.56
C PHE A 100 15.52 -13.34 17.80
N ASP A 101 15.58 -12.69 18.96
CA ASP A 101 15.08 -13.21 20.22
C ASP A 101 13.54 -13.06 20.28
N VAL A 102 12.82 -14.18 20.12
CA VAL A 102 11.35 -14.25 20.19
C VAL A 102 10.84 -13.82 21.57
N ASP A 103 11.63 -14.04 22.64
CA ASP A 103 11.27 -13.63 23.99
C ASP A 103 11.42 -12.13 24.21
N GLN A 104 12.30 -11.45 23.48
CA GLN A 104 12.42 -9.99 23.53
C GLN A 104 11.21 -9.29 22.88
N ALA A 105 10.71 -9.82 21.75
CA ALA A 105 9.50 -9.31 21.08
C ALA A 105 8.23 -9.51 21.93
N ARG A 106 8.15 -10.62 22.68
CA ARG A 106 7.06 -10.86 23.65
C ARG A 106 7.12 -9.88 24.83
N ARG A 107 8.31 -9.60 25.37
CA ARG A 107 8.50 -8.62 26.45
C ARG A 107 8.09 -7.19 26.06
N THR A 108 8.30 -6.78 24.80
CA THR A 108 7.88 -5.44 24.33
C THR A 108 6.37 -5.27 24.15
N THR A 109 5.60 -6.37 24.06
CA THR A 109 4.13 -6.30 23.96
C THR A 109 3.46 -6.36 25.34
N SER A 110 4.24 -6.64 26.38
CA SER A 110 3.85 -6.57 27.79
C SER A 110 4.76 -5.59 28.54
N GLY A 111 4.82 -4.34 28.08
CA GLY A 111 5.30 -3.24 28.92
C GLY A 111 4.24 -2.92 29.98
N PRO A 112 4.59 -2.84 31.27
CA PRO A 112 3.62 -2.63 32.33
C PRO A 112 3.01 -1.22 32.23
N CYS A 113 1.73 -1.11 32.58
CA CYS A 113 1.09 0.14 32.93
C CYS A 113 1.91 0.86 34.01
N GLY A 114 2.80 1.76 33.59
CA GLY A 114 3.48 2.72 34.44
C GLY A 114 2.52 3.84 34.78
N HIS A 115 1.72 3.63 35.83
CA HIS A 115 1.12 4.71 36.58
C HIS A 115 2.29 5.52 37.18
N THR A 116 2.55 6.72 36.69
CA THR A 116 3.30 7.71 37.46
C THR A 116 2.59 9.04 37.30
N ARG A 117 1.90 9.35 38.39
CA ARG A 117 1.29 10.61 38.76
C ARG A 117 2.36 11.71 38.77
N CYS A 118 2.10 12.81 38.06
CA CYS A 118 2.29 14.23 38.42
C CYS A 118 2.06 15.07 37.16
#